data_AF-T1HUF4-F1
#
_entry.id   AF-T1HUF4-F1
#
_cell.length_a   1.000
_cell.length_b   1.000
_cell.length_c   1.000
_cell.angle_alpha   90.00
_cell.angle_beta   90.00
_cell.angle_gamma   90.00
#
_symmetry.space_group_name_H-M   'P 1'
#
loop_
_entity.id
_entity.type
_entity.pdbx_description
1 polymer ?
#
loop_
_entity_poly.entity_id
_entity_poly.type
_entity_poly.pdbx_seq_one_letter_code
_entity_poly.pdbx_strand_id
1 'polypeptide(L)'
;DRVLYARQQRTSKAAVIGGTPVSEKQALLLRTVVFGTAVAPPRGEWLRTGIIMHEEEKEVPYLLKGPKNTTRGLLTVLQAEILKYLLFEVSINLFIIVQNLLIFCCLFELKSNVMVTANAKIMFCLFSSRALSKTTNTQLKKVILCLPQENVYLHQSLDYFQDGITERIHMFDVESYDDLEIMIKRYSYLFLDDPGPGAMLLLYSCVASRGPDQVVKDMDGVKAQLIGPEEEGSICLVTLLITGRATPYLHNGVVYVGDEDHYATAQFGILARSEIGLLVQMDTIDADNECNIPGSRLKTPSLPVWVVSTCGHYGVMYNTNRELLHNYHAERRFDLTYLTCGGNQCQLTVDTRQSSGTYMIHSEETTVTPIANIEKLIQTKWPDAQISWHGSSGN
;
A
#
# COMPACT_ATOMS: atom_id res chain seq x y z
N ASP A 1 3.93 48.89 14.90
CA ASP A 1 3.68 48.13 13.65
C ASP A 1 4.96 47.55 13.07
N ARG A 2 5.24 46.29 13.39
CA ARG A 2 6.28 45.50 12.68
C ARG A 2 5.56 44.61 11.69
N VAL A 3 5.53 45.04 10.43
CA VAL A 3 5.00 44.26 9.31
C VAL A 3 5.96 43.10 9.06
N LEU A 4 5.53 41.88 9.41
CA LEU A 4 6.19 40.63 9.03
C LEU A 4 5.91 40.38 7.54
N TYR A 5 6.92 40.55 6.69
CA TYR A 5 6.85 40.03 5.34
C TYR A 5 6.97 38.50 5.40
N ALA A 6 5.88 37.80 5.07
CA ALA A 6 5.93 36.38 4.75
C ALA A 6 6.84 36.21 3.53
N ARG A 7 8.04 35.68 3.74
CA ARG A 7 8.98 35.32 2.67
C ARG A 7 8.42 34.07 2.00
N GLN A 8 7.53 34.23 1.01
CA GLN A 8 7.19 33.14 0.09
C GLN A 8 8.46 32.79 -0.71
N GLN A 9 9.26 31.85 -0.21
CA GLN A 9 10.19 31.12 -1.04
C GLN A 9 9.36 30.22 -1.96
N ARG A 10 8.84 30.80 -3.06
CA ARG A 10 8.41 30.02 -4.21
C ARG A 10 9.67 29.46 -4.86
N THR A 11 10.11 28.28 -4.41
CA THR A 11 10.96 27.44 -5.25
C THR A 11 10.20 27.25 -6.57
N SER A 12 10.81 27.63 -7.69
CA SER A 12 10.18 27.45 -9.00
C SER A 12 9.98 25.95 -9.24
N LYS A 13 8.74 25.48 -9.10
CA LYS A 13 8.36 24.09 -9.36
C LYS A 13 8.77 23.74 -10.78
N ALA A 14 9.58 22.69 -10.94
CA ALA A 14 10.09 22.29 -12.24
C ALA A 14 8.94 21.80 -13.11
N ALA A 15 8.72 22.43 -14.27
CA ALA A 15 7.72 21.96 -15.22
C ALA A 15 7.99 20.51 -15.64
N VAL A 16 6.93 19.72 -15.75
CA VAL A 16 6.98 18.37 -16.31
C VAL A 16 7.20 18.50 -17.82
N ILE A 17 8.26 17.86 -18.33
CA ILE A 17 8.67 17.96 -19.74
C ILE A 17 8.84 16.55 -20.30
N GLY A 18 8.32 16.30 -21.49
CA GLY A 18 8.41 15.01 -22.19
C GLY A 18 7.24 14.08 -21.86
N GLY A 19 7.47 12.77 -22.05
CA GLY A 19 6.44 11.76 -21.87
C GLY A 19 5.46 11.71 -23.04
N THR A 20 4.64 10.66 -23.08
CA THR A 20 3.58 10.49 -24.09
C THR A 20 2.23 10.91 -23.50
N PRO A 21 1.48 11.81 -24.16
CA PRO A 21 0.17 12.20 -23.65
C PRO A 21 -0.78 11.00 -23.62
N VAL A 22 -1.64 10.95 -22.61
CA VAL A 22 -2.63 9.89 -22.48
C VAL A 22 -3.58 9.90 -23.69
N SER A 23 -3.80 8.73 -24.29
CA SER A 23 -4.85 8.56 -25.30
C SER A 23 -6.22 8.42 -24.66
N GLU A 24 -7.28 8.74 -25.41
CA GLU A 24 -8.67 8.54 -24.97
C GLU A 24 -8.91 7.11 -24.44
N LYS A 25 -8.49 6.09 -25.20
CA LYS A 25 -8.61 4.69 -24.79
C LYS A 25 -7.91 4.41 -23.45
N GLN A 26 -6.70 4.94 -23.25
CA GLN A 26 -5.95 4.74 -22.00
C GLN A 26 -6.61 5.45 -20.83
N ALA A 27 -7.10 6.68 -21.02
CA ALA A 27 -7.78 7.44 -19.99
C ALA A 27 -9.07 6.72 -19.56
N LEU A 28 -9.93 6.34 -20.52
CA LEU A 28 -11.16 5.58 -20.24
C LEU A 28 -10.86 4.29 -19.49
N LEU A 29 -9.84 3.54 -19.92
CA LEU A 29 -9.48 2.28 -19.28
C LEU A 29 -8.91 2.49 -17.88
N LEU A 30 -8.03 3.48 -17.65
CA LEU A 30 -7.53 3.83 -16.32
C LEU A 30 -8.67 4.19 -15.37
N ARG A 31 -9.58 5.06 -15.81
CA ARG A 31 -10.76 5.48 -15.05
C ARG A 31 -11.64 4.29 -14.68
N THR A 32 -11.98 3.45 -15.65
CA THR A 32 -12.87 2.30 -15.44
C THR A 32 -12.24 1.24 -14.54
N VAL A 33 -10.95 0.94 -14.69
CA VAL A 33 -10.27 -0.05 -13.83
C VAL A 33 -10.15 0.44 -12.39
N VAL A 34 -9.88 1.74 -12.20
CA VAL A 34 -9.66 2.30 -10.88
C VAL A 34 -10.97 2.62 -10.16
N PHE A 35 -11.90 3.29 -10.83
CA PHE A 35 -13.13 3.85 -10.25
C PHE A 35 -14.42 3.23 -10.83
N GLY A 36 -14.32 2.20 -11.67
CA GLY A 36 -15.47 1.52 -12.29
C GLY A 36 -16.16 2.32 -13.40
N THR A 37 -15.81 3.60 -13.58
CA THR A 37 -16.44 4.47 -14.55
C THR A 37 -15.54 5.63 -14.97
N ALA A 38 -15.68 6.03 -16.24
CA ALA A 38 -15.08 7.24 -16.79
C ALA A 38 -16.07 8.42 -16.91
N VAL A 39 -17.37 8.17 -16.71
CA VAL A 39 -18.45 9.17 -16.88
C VAL A 39 -18.88 9.86 -15.58
N ALA A 40 -18.22 9.55 -14.47
CA ALA A 40 -18.37 10.27 -13.21
C ALA A 40 -16.99 10.74 -12.75
N PRO A 41 -16.88 11.91 -12.09
CA PRO A 41 -15.62 12.34 -11.49
C PRO A 41 -15.18 11.34 -10.39
N PRO A 42 -13.87 11.16 -10.16
CA PRO A 42 -13.39 10.28 -9.10
C PRO A 42 -13.78 10.84 -7.73
N ARG A 43 -13.74 9.99 -6.71
CA ARG A 43 -13.94 10.41 -5.31
C ARG A 43 -12.97 11.56 -4.99
N GLY A 44 -13.52 12.67 -4.51
CA GLY A 44 -12.78 13.93 -4.39
C GLY A 44 -11.55 13.84 -3.48
N GLU A 45 -11.52 12.88 -2.56
CA GLU A 45 -10.38 12.64 -1.67
C GLU A 45 -9.18 12.09 -2.42
N TRP A 46 -9.36 11.31 -3.49
CA TRP A 46 -8.25 10.82 -4.32
C TRP A 46 -7.58 11.94 -5.13
N LEU A 47 -8.36 12.96 -5.53
CA LEU A 47 -7.85 14.16 -6.21
C LEU A 47 -7.13 15.13 -5.26
N ARG A 48 -7.34 14.98 -3.94
CA ARG A 48 -6.89 15.95 -2.92
C ARG A 48 -6.03 15.33 -1.82
N THR A 49 -5.67 14.05 -1.92
CA THR A 49 -4.74 13.41 -0.98
C THR A 49 -3.31 13.49 -1.52
N GLY A 50 -2.55 14.43 -0.97
CA GLY A 50 -1.09 14.41 -1.04
C GLY A 50 -0.49 13.30 -0.19
N ILE A 51 0.71 12.86 -0.54
CA ILE A 51 1.50 11.92 0.25
C ILE A 51 2.34 12.74 1.23
N ILE A 52 1.84 12.92 2.44
CA ILE A 52 2.51 13.75 3.45
C ILE A 52 2.69 12.99 4.75
N MET A 53 3.88 13.09 5.35
CA MET A 53 4.06 12.67 6.74
C MET A 53 3.68 13.80 7.69
N HIS A 54 3.28 13.44 8.91
CA HIS A 54 3.04 14.38 10.01
C HIS A 54 4.22 15.33 10.24
N GLU A 55 3.90 16.52 10.76
CA GLU A 55 4.88 17.53 11.16
C GLU A 55 5.72 17.05 12.34
N GLU A 56 6.93 17.61 12.44
CA GLU A 56 8.04 17.14 13.30
C GLU A 56 7.72 17.17 14.81
N GLU A 57 6.65 17.87 15.22
CA GLU A 57 6.26 18.04 16.64
C GLU A 57 5.45 16.87 17.21
N LYS A 58 5.11 15.85 16.40
CA LYS A 58 4.40 14.65 16.86
C LYS A 58 5.35 13.51 17.22
N GLU A 59 4.94 12.65 18.15
CA GLU A 59 5.71 11.46 18.61
C GLU A 59 6.11 10.49 17.47
N VAL A 60 5.48 10.60 16.30
CA VAL A 60 5.63 9.68 15.16
C VAL A 60 5.88 10.46 13.85
N PRO A 61 7.07 11.05 13.65
CA PRO A 61 7.35 11.97 12.54
C PRO A 61 7.36 11.28 11.15
N TYR A 62 7.48 9.95 11.14
CA TYR A 62 7.47 9.10 9.94
C TYR A 62 6.07 8.62 9.53
N LEU A 63 5.03 9.00 10.27
CA LEU A 63 3.66 8.58 10.01
C LEU A 63 3.01 9.42 8.91
N LEU A 64 2.49 8.76 7.89
CA LEU A 64 1.68 9.37 6.84
C LEU A 64 0.32 9.81 7.37
N LYS A 65 -0.10 11.01 6.98
CA LYS A 65 -1.42 11.55 7.27
C LYS A 65 -2.39 11.06 6.19
N GLY A 66 -3.41 10.32 6.60
CA GLY A 66 -4.46 9.81 5.73
C GLY A 66 -5.85 10.28 6.17
N PRO A 67 -6.64 10.94 5.29
CA PRO A 67 -8.03 11.26 5.60
C PRO A 67 -8.82 9.99 5.96
N LYS A 68 -9.82 10.13 6.83
CA LYS A 68 -10.61 8.99 7.29
C LYS A 68 -11.34 8.32 6.11
N ASN A 69 -11.36 6.99 6.11
CA ASN A 69 -12.20 6.16 5.25
C ASN A 69 -12.09 6.46 3.74
N THR A 70 -10.87 6.61 3.21
CA THR A 70 -10.64 6.85 1.77
C THR A 70 -9.35 6.23 1.21
N THR A 71 -8.25 6.98 1.13
CA THR A 71 -6.99 6.60 0.47
C THR A 71 -6.08 5.73 1.33
N ARG A 72 -6.55 5.31 2.51
CA ARG A 72 -5.74 4.68 3.55
C ARG A 72 -5.19 3.31 3.17
N GLY A 73 -5.86 2.51 2.34
CA GLY A 73 -5.28 1.25 1.85
C GLY A 73 -3.98 1.50 1.09
N LEU A 74 -3.95 2.49 0.19
CA LEU A 74 -2.74 2.89 -0.52
C LEU A 74 -1.69 3.51 0.42
N LEU A 75 -2.10 4.43 1.29
CA LEU A 75 -1.17 5.11 2.21
C LEU A 75 -0.57 4.13 3.23
N THR A 76 -1.30 3.08 3.62
CA THR A 76 -0.81 2.06 4.55
C THR A 76 0.27 1.20 3.91
N VAL A 77 0.11 0.81 2.65
CA VAL A 77 1.18 0.09 1.93
C VAL A 77 2.42 0.97 1.81
N LEU A 78 2.24 2.26 1.51
CA LEU A 78 3.33 3.22 1.48
C LEU A 78 3.98 3.42 2.85
N GLN A 79 3.20 3.46 3.93
CA GLN A 79 3.68 3.51 5.31
C GLN A 79 4.54 2.29 5.65
N ALA A 80 4.12 1.10 5.21
CA ALA A 80 4.91 -0.12 5.41
C ALA A 80 6.23 -0.07 4.63
N GLU A 81 6.23 0.48 3.41
CA GLU A 81 7.45 0.66 2.60
C GLU A 81 8.43 1.67 3.23
N ILE A 82 7.90 2.77 3.78
CA ILE A 82 8.67 3.73 4.58
C ILE A 82 9.32 3.05 5.77
N LEU A 83 8.55 2.31 6.57
CA LEU A 83 9.04 1.62 7.75
C LEU A 83 10.09 0.57 7.37
N LYS A 84 9.85 -0.21 6.32
CA LYS A 84 10.81 -1.18 5.79
C LYS A 84 12.15 -0.51 5.47
N TYR A 85 12.12 0.57 4.71
CA TYR A 85 13.32 1.30 4.33
C TYR A 85 14.08 1.83 5.55
N LEU A 86 13.37 2.51 6.45
CA LEU A 86 13.93 3.10 7.66
C LEU A 86 14.51 2.06 8.61
N LEU A 87 13.85 0.92 8.80
CA LEU A 87 14.28 -0.08 9.77
C LEU A 87 15.40 -0.98 9.26
N PHE A 88 15.44 -1.28 7.95
CA PHE A 88 16.22 -2.42 7.44
C PHE A 88 17.15 -2.12 6.27
N GLU A 89 17.06 -0.94 5.65
CA GLU A 89 17.81 -0.65 4.41
C GLU A 89 18.67 0.61 4.49
N VAL A 90 18.28 1.57 5.33
CA VAL A 90 19.06 2.78 5.57
C VAL A 90 20.40 2.40 6.22
N SER A 91 21.45 2.41 5.40
CA SER A 91 22.83 2.11 5.80
C SER A 91 23.47 3.37 6.38
N ILE A 92 23.38 3.58 7.69
CA ILE A 92 24.08 4.70 8.33
C ILE A 92 25.36 4.17 8.97
N ASN A 93 26.50 4.74 8.58
CA ASN A 93 27.82 4.53 9.19
C ASN A 93 27.94 5.09 10.63
N LEU A 94 26.82 5.29 11.33
CA LEU A 94 26.76 5.88 12.66
C LEU A 94 26.05 4.87 13.56
N PHE A 95 26.64 4.56 14.72
CA PHE A 95 26.11 3.71 15.79
C PHE A 95 24.78 4.28 16.37
N ILE A 96 23.74 4.37 15.55
CA ILE A 96 22.41 4.86 15.91
C ILE A 96 21.53 3.63 16.12
N ILE A 97 21.01 3.47 17.34
CA ILE A 97 19.98 2.47 17.66
C ILE A 97 18.77 2.71 16.74
N VAL A 98 18.19 1.65 16.17
CA VAL A 98 17.05 1.70 15.21
C VAL A 98 15.93 2.67 15.61
N GLN A 99 15.64 2.77 16.91
CA GLN A 99 14.62 3.68 17.46
C GLN A 99 14.96 5.16 17.25
N ASN A 100 16.24 5.52 17.28
CA ASN A 100 16.71 6.87 16.98
C ASN A 100 16.62 7.20 15.48
N LEU A 101 16.60 6.20 14.58
CA LEU A 101 16.47 6.44 13.14
C LEU A 101 15.03 6.80 12.74
N LEU A 102 14.04 6.16 13.37
CA LEU A 102 12.64 6.57 13.23
C LEU A 102 12.42 8.02 13.71
N ILE A 103 13.11 8.44 14.76
CA ILE A 103 13.09 9.83 15.25
C ILE A 103 13.86 10.75 14.28
N PHE A 104 14.97 10.28 13.72
CA PHE A 104 15.80 11.04 12.79
C PHE A 104 15.11 11.37 11.47
N CYS A 105 13.97 10.73 11.16
CA CYS A 105 13.09 11.12 10.06
C CYS A 105 12.62 12.57 10.11
N CYS A 106 12.72 13.25 11.26
CA CYS A 106 12.46 14.69 11.33
C CYS A 106 13.40 15.52 10.45
N LEU A 107 14.56 15.01 10.03
CA LEU A 107 15.42 15.78 9.14
C LEU A 107 14.80 15.90 7.74
N PHE A 108 14.58 17.15 7.30
CA PHE A 108 13.97 17.49 6.02
C PHE A 108 14.53 16.71 4.82
N GLU A 109 15.86 16.58 4.71
CA GLU A 109 16.50 15.84 3.61
C GLU A 109 16.21 14.34 3.68
N LEU A 110 16.22 13.76 4.88
CA LEU A 110 15.90 12.34 5.08
C LEU A 110 14.43 12.08 4.75
N LYS A 111 13.52 12.94 5.24
CA LYS A 111 12.08 12.87 4.97
C LYS A 111 11.78 12.86 3.47
N SER A 112 12.36 13.80 2.72
CA SER A 112 12.18 13.88 1.26
C SER A 112 12.71 12.63 0.56
N ASN A 113 13.93 12.20 0.87
CA ASN A 113 14.52 11.00 0.26
C ASN A 113 13.68 9.74 0.58
N VAL A 114 13.26 9.55 1.84
CA VAL A 114 12.41 8.41 2.25
C VAL A 114 11.11 8.38 1.45
N MET A 115 10.46 9.52 1.22
CA MET A 115 9.24 9.59 0.40
C MET A 115 9.50 9.21 -1.05
N VAL A 116 10.56 9.75 -1.64
CA VAL A 116 10.95 9.44 -3.02
C VAL A 116 11.23 7.95 -3.18
N THR A 117 12.08 7.39 -2.31
CA THR A 117 12.45 5.98 -2.32
C THR A 117 11.23 5.07 -2.13
N ALA A 118 10.33 5.37 -1.18
CA ALA A 118 9.14 4.55 -0.95
C ALA A 118 8.18 4.55 -2.15
N ASN A 119 7.96 5.71 -2.79
CA ASN A 119 7.18 5.80 -4.03
C ASN A 119 7.83 5.01 -5.17
N ALA A 120 9.15 5.15 -5.35
CA ALA A 120 9.90 4.46 -6.39
C ALA A 120 9.82 2.94 -6.22
N LYS A 121 10.00 2.42 -4.99
CA LYS A 121 9.97 0.98 -4.72
C LYS A 121 8.60 0.35 -4.95
N ILE A 122 7.52 1.02 -4.53
CA ILE A 122 6.17 0.55 -4.86
C ILE A 122 5.99 0.46 -6.36
N MET A 123 6.34 1.50 -7.13
CA MET A 123 6.22 1.47 -8.59
C MET A 123 7.13 0.41 -9.24
N PHE A 124 8.32 0.19 -8.68
CA PHE A 124 9.29 -0.79 -9.19
C PHE A 124 8.93 -2.24 -8.82
N CYS A 125 8.12 -2.48 -7.77
CA CYS A 125 7.66 -3.84 -7.44
C CYS A 125 6.87 -4.49 -8.60
N LEU A 126 6.16 -3.66 -9.39
CA LEU A 126 5.42 -4.08 -10.57
C LEU A 126 6.31 -4.53 -11.73
N PHE A 127 7.54 -4.02 -11.79
CA PHE A 127 8.56 -4.47 -12.74
C PHE A 127 9.00 -5.91 -12.40
N SER A 128 9.27 -6.19 -11.12
CA SER A 128 9.68 -7.51 -10.65
C SER A 128 8.58 -8.56 -10.78
N SER A 129 7.32 -8.19 -10.50
CA SER A 129 6.16 -9.10 -10.63
C SER A 129 5.95 -9.58 -12.08
N ARG A 130 6.20 -8.72 -13.06
CA ARG A 130 6.18 -9.10 -14.48
C ARG A 130 7.23 -10.15 -14.85
N ALA A 131 8.40 -10.11 -14.21
CA ALA A 131 9.47 -11.06 -14.50
C ALA A 131 9.08 -12.51 -14.19
N LEU A 132 8.16 -12.73 -13.24
CA LEU A 132 7.62 -14.06 -12.93
C LEU A 132 6.55 -14.55 -13.91
N SER A 133 5.94 -13.65 -14.69
CA SER A 133 4.94 -14.02 -15.70
C SER A 133 5.66 -14.55 -16.95
N LYS A 134 5.71 -15.88 -17.12
CA LYS A 134 6.29 -16.58 -18.28
C LYS A 134 5.49 -16.39 -19.59
N THR A 135 4.93 -15.21 -19.83
CA THR A 135 4.27 -14.88 -21.10
C THR A 135 5.31 -14.47 -22.12
N THR A 136 5.31 -15.16 -23.26
CA THR A 136 6.28 -15.15 -24.38
C THR A 136 6.41 -13.83 -25.15
N ASN A 137 5.87 -12.72 -24.65
CA ASN A 137 6.03 -11.42 -25.30
C ASN A 137 7.18 -10.64 -24.68
N THR A 138 8.21 -10.44 -25.49
CA THR A 138 9.38 -9.56 -25.30
C THR A 138 9.01 -8.07 -25.24
N GLN A 139 7.93 -7.71 -24.52
CA GLN A 139 7.74 -6.32 -24.16
C GLN A 139 8.77 -5.96 -23.09
N LEU A 140 9.61 -4.97 -23.41
CA LEU A 140 10.60 -4.40 -22.50
C LEU A 140 9.94 -4.11 -21.15
N LYS A 141 10.50 -4.69 -20.09
CA LYS A 141 10.04 -4.47 -18.73
C LYS A 141 10.32 -3.00 -18.41
N LYS A 142 9.28 -2.24 -18.09
CA LYS A 142 9.36 -0.81 -17.78
C LYS A 142 8.32 -0.45 -16.75
N VAL A 143 8.63 0.55 -15.94
CA VAL A 143 7.68 1.26 -15.08
C VAL A 143 7.09 2.39 -15.89
N ILE A 144 5.77 2.62 -15.76
CA ILE A 144 5.09 3.75 -16.36
C ILE A 144 4.81 4.78 -15.25
N LEU A 145 5.52 5.90 -15.29
CA LEU A 145 5.30 7.03 -14.39
C LEU A 145 4.28 7.99 -15.02
N CYS A 146 3.18 8.24 -14.31
CA CYS A 146 2.10 9.14 -14.76
C CYS A 146 2.25 10.52 -14.10
N LEU A 147 2.52 11.56 -14.90
CA LEU A 147 2.67 12.94 -14.41
C LEU A 147 1.76 13.89 -15.19
N PRO A 148 0.98 14.77 -14.52
CA PRO A 148 0.15 15.74 -15.20
C PRO A 148 0.98 16.91 -15.77
N GLN A 149 0.53 17.46 -16.89
CA GLN A 149 1.02 18.71 -17.48
C GLN A 149 -0.09 19.77 -17.54
N GLU A 150 0.19 20.94 -18.10
CA GLU A 150 -0.79 22.03 -18.22
C GLU A 150 -1.84 21.76 -19.32
N ASN A 151 -1.39 21.17 -20.43
CA ASN A 151 -2.25 20.90 -21.59
C ASN A 151 -3.27 19.81 -21.28
N VAL A 152 -4.47 19.98 -21.84
CA VAL A 152 -5.56 19.02 -21.81
C VAL A 152 -5.57 18.24 -23.13
N TYR A 153 -5.51 16.91 -23.06
CA TYR A 153 -5.44 16.01 -24.21
C TYR A 153 -6.72 15.22 -24.45
N LEU A 154 -7.60 15.16 -23.45
CA LEU A 154 -8.91 14.53 -23.55
C LEU A 154 -10.00 15.53 -23.15
N HIS A 155 -10.90 15.81 -24.09
CA HIS A 155 -12.04 16.69 -23.86
C HIS A 155 -13.23 15.93 -23.28
N GLN A 156 -14.09 16.66 -22.59
CA GLN A 156 -15.33 16.10 -22.04
C GLN A 156 -16.21 15.53 -23.16
N SER A 157 -16.80 14.37 -22.91
CA SER A 157 -17.71 13.66 -23.82
C SER A 157 -18.82 12.96 -23.03
N LEU A 158 -19.72 12.24 -23.72
CA LEU A 158 -20.72 11.39 -23.07
C LEU A 158 -20.08 10.19 -22.35
N ASP A 159 -18.89 9.77 -22.81
CA ASP A 159 -18.16 8.60 -22.30
C ASP A 159 -17.03 8.99 -21.33
N TYR A 160 -16.72 10.30 -21.20
CA TYR A 160 -15.65 10.79 -20.33
C TYR A 160 -15.96 12.15 -19.69
N PHE A 161 -15.90 12.22 -18.35
CA PHE A 161 -15.99 13.47 -17.60
C PHE A 161 -14.61 13.87 -17.06
N GLN A 162 -14.19 15.09 -17.36
CA GLN A 162 -12.89 15.64 -16.93
C GLN A 162 -12.81 15.74 -15.41
N ASP A 163 -11.63 15.40 -14.86
CA ASP A 163 -11.37 15.42 -13.41
C ASP A 163 -10.22 16.37 -13.02
N GLY A 164 -9.65 17.09 -13.98
CA GLY A 164 -8.56 18.04 -13.77
C GLY A 164 -7.18 17.39 -13.82
N ILE A 165 -7.09 16.06 -13.83
CA ILE A 165 -5.85 15.30 -13.70
C ILE A 165 -5.68 14.32 -14.86
N THR A 166 -6.62 13.40 -15.03
CA THR A 166 -6.53 12.27 -15.97
C THR A 166 -6.32 12.77 -17.39
N GLU A 167 -7.06 13.78 -17.84
CA GLU A 167 -6.94 14.34 -19.19
C GLU A 167 -5.62 15.10 -19.46
N ARG A 168 -4.78 15.29 -18.44
CA ARG A 168 -3.51 16.01 -18.54
C ARG A 168 -2.29 15.10 -18.36
N ILE A 169 -2.51 13.80 -18.14
CA ILE A 169 -1.45 12.85 -17.84
C ILE A 169 -0.54 12.67 -19.05
N HIS A 170 0.75 12.67 -18.76
CA HIS A 170 1.79 12.10 -19.60
C HIS A 170 2.36 10.85 -18.95
N MET A 171 2.56 9.82 -19.76
CA MET A 171 3.15 8.55 -19.38
C MET A 171 4.62 8.52 -19.78
N PHE A 172 5.48 8.25 -18.81
CA PHE A 172 6.92 8.13 -18.98
C PHE A 172 7.33 6.69 -18.79
N ASP A 173 8.02 6.14 -19.79
CA ASP A 173 8.62 4.83 -19.73
C ASP A 173 9.96 4.92 -19.00
N VAL A 174 10.09 4.18 -17.89
CA VAL A 174 11.30 4.17 -17.08
C VAL A 174 11.81 2.74 -16.91
N GLU A 175 13.04 2.49 -17.34
CA GLU A 175 13.62 1.14 -17.39
C GLU A 175 14.53 0.82 -16.19
N SER A 176 15.07 1.85 -15.54
CA SER A 176 15.95 1.74 -14.39
C SER A 176 15.31 2.27 -13.10
N TYR A 177 15.63 1.63 -11.98
CA TYR A 177 15.24 2.12 -10.65
C TYR A 177 15.85 3.50 -10.35
N ASP A 178 17.12 3.71 -10.70
CA ASP A 178 17.83 4.96 -10.42
C ASP A 178 17.20 6.14 -11.17
N ASP A 179 16.83 5.93 -12.45
CA ASP A 179 16.15 6.94 -13.25
C ASP A 179 14.77 7.26 -12.69
N LEU A 180 14.04 6.25 -12.20
CA LEU A 180 12.75 6.43 -11.56
C LEU A 180 12.88 7.28 -10.30
N GLU A 181 13.88 6.99 -9.46
CA GLU A 181 14.13 7.75 -8.24
C GLU A 181 14.47 9.21 -8.54
N ILE A 182 15.32 9.46 -9.54
CA ILE A 182 15.66 10.82 -10.00
C ILE A 182 14.42 11.57 -10.49
N MET A 183 13.56 10.91 -11.28
CA MET A 183 12.33 11.52 -11.81
C MET A 183 11.34 11.84 -10.69
N ILE A 184 11.09 10.90 -9.76
CA ILE A 184 10.21 11.13 -8.62
C ILE A 184 10.76 12.24 -7.73
N LYS A 185 12.09 12.29 -7.51
CA LYS A 185 12.73 13.37 -6.75
C LYS A 185 12.50 14.74 -7.39
N ARG A 186 12.72 14.84 -8.71
CA ARG A 186 12.52 16.08 -9.48
C ARG A 186 11.09 16.57 -9.43
N TYR A 187 10.12 15.67 -9.48
CA TYR A 187 8.69 15.98 -9.53
C TYR A 187 7.95 15.70 -8.21
N SER A 188 8.70 15.61 -7.10
CA SER A 188 8.18 15.21 -5.79
C SER A 188 7.03 16.10 -5.32
N TYR A 189 7.05 17.39 -5.64
CA TYR A 189 5.97 18.32 -5.31
C TYR A 189 4.58 17.86 -5.80
N LEU A 190 4.49 17.15 -6.94
CA LEU A 190 3.21 16.63 -7.45
C LEU A 190 2.63 15.52 -6.57
N PHE A 191 3.49 14.79 -5.87
CA PHE A 191 3.12 13.73 -4.95
C PHE A 191 2.90 14.26 -3.53
N LEU A 192 3.70 15.26 -3.10
CA LEU A 192 3.79 15.70 -1.70
C LEU A 192 2.94 16.94 -1.38
N ASP A 193 2.43 17.69 -2.36
CA ASP A 193 1.53 18.83 -2.08
C ASP A 193 0.20 18.34 -1.45
N ASP A 194 -0.28 18.99 -0.37
CA ASP A 194 -1.59 18.75 0.27
C ASP A 194 -2.36 20.09 0.38
N PRO A 195 -3.55 20.23 -0.24
CA PRO A 195 -4.22 19.25 -1.08
C PRO A 195 -3.50 19.07 -2.43
N GLY A 196 -3.46 17.82 -2.91
CA GLY A 196 -2.87 17.46 -4.20
C GLY A 196 -3.24 16.04 -4.64
N PRO A 197 -2.94 15.66 -5.89
CA PRO A 197 -3.38 14.37 -6.47
C PRO A 197 -2.40 13.22 -6.21
N GLY A 198 -1.50 13.33 -5.23
CA GLY A 198 -0.36 12.42 -5.06
C GLY A 198 -0.74 10.93 -4.96
N ALA A 199 -1.77 10.62 -4.18
CA ALA A 199 -2.29 9.25 -4.07
C ALA A 199 -2.81 8.70 -5.41
N MET A 200 -3.50 9.53 -6.19
CA MET A 200 -4.02 9.16 -7.51
C MET A 200 -2.90 8.99 -8.54
N LEU A 201 -1.89 9.86 -8.53
CA LEU A 201 -0.72 9.75 -9.42
C LEU A 201 0.09 8.48 -9.15
N LEU A 202 0.29 8.13 -7.87
CA LEU A 202 0.94 6.87 -7.50
C LEU A 202 0.12 5.67 -7.99
N LEU A 203 -1.19 5.66 -7.74
CA LEU A 203 -2.06 4.56 -8.16
C LEU A 203 -2.09 4.41 -9.68
N TYR A 204 -2.26 5.50 -10.43
CA TYR A 204 -2.23 5.48 -11.88
C TYR A 204 -0.89 5.01 -12.44
N SER A 205 0.22 5.44 -11.84
CA SER A 205 1.54 4.92 -12.21
C SER A 205 1.63 3.42 -11.99
N CYS A 206 1.07 2.89 -10.90
CA CYS A 206 1.03 1.45 -10.65
C CYS A 206 0.12 0.70 -11.64
N VAL A 207 -1.08 1.19 -11.92
CA VAL A 207 -2.04 0.54 -12.84
C VAL A 207 -1.53 0.59 -14.28
N ALA A 208 -1.03 1.75 -14.73
CA ALA A 208 -0.40 1.91 -16.03
C ALA A 208 0.83 1.00 -16.12
N SER A 209 1.65 0.99 -15.06
CA SER A 209 2.77 0.06 -14.95
C SER A 209 2.28 -1.35 -15.15
N ARG A 210 1.38 -1.94 -14.34
CA ARG A 210 0.88 -3.34 -14.51
C ARG A 210 0.21 -3.61 -15.86
N GLY A 211 -0.35 -2.57 -16.48
CA GLY A 211 -1.22 -2.66 -17.64
C GLY A 211 -2.68 -2.78 -17.18
N PRO A 212 -3.55 -1.81 -17.48
CA PRO A 212 -4.92 -1.82 -16.96
C PRO A 212 -5.72 -3.07 -17.35
N ASP A 213 -5.58 -3.55 -18.60
CA ASP A 213 -6.21 -4.82 -19.04
C ASP A 213 -5.76 -6.01 -18.21
N GLN A 214 -4.50 -6.00 -17.78
CA GLN A 214 -3.94 -7.06 -16.96
C GLN A 214 -4.40 -6.93 -15.50
N VAL A 215 -4.60 -5.71 -14.99
CA VAL A 215 -5.25 -5.50 -13.68
C VAL A 215 -6.68 -6.05 -13.69
N VAL A 216 -7.46 -5.83 -14.76
CA VAL A 216 -8.80 -6.44 -14.91
C VAL A 216 -8.72 -7.96 -14.86
N LYS A 217 -7.77 -8.56 -15.58
CA LYS A 217 -7.54 -10.01 -15.54
C LYS A 217 -7.12 -10.50 -14.16
N ASP A 218 -6.30 -9.73 -13.45
CA ASP A 218 -5.83 -10.11 -12.11
C ASP A 218 -6.97 -10.12 -11.09
N MET A 219 -7.96 -9.22 -11.23
CA MET A 219 -9.15 -9.18 -10.36
C MET A 219 -10.12 -10.34 -10.59
N ASP A 220 -9.96 -11.08 -11.69
CA ASP A 220 -10.66 -12.33 -12.01
C ASP A 220 -12.20 -12.23 -11.91
N GLY A 221 -12.76 -11.05 -12.23
CA GLY A 221 -14.21 -10.79 -12.13
C GLY A 221 -14.77 -10.70 -10.70
N VAL A 222 -13.99 -11.05 -9.67
CA VAL A 222 -14.38 -10.95 -8.26
C VAL A 222 -14.57 -9.48 -7.84
N LYS A 223 -13.75 -8.59 -8.39
CA LYS A 223 -13.86 -7.14 -8.21
C LYS A 223 -14.01 -6.45 -9.57
N ALA A 224 -14.96 -5.53 -9.66
CA ALA A 224 -15.19 -4.73 -10.86
C ALA A 224 -14.20 -3.56 -10.99
N GLN A 225 -13.61 -3.11 -9.88
CA GLN A 225 -12.80 -1.90 -9.78
C GLN A 225 -11.86 -1.97 -8.58
N LEU A 226 -10.73 -1.25 -8.62
CA LEU A 226 -9.79 -1.19 -7.50
C LEU A 226 -10.32 -0.38 -6.32
N ILE A 227 -11.02 0.73 -6.59
CA ILE A 227 -11.65 1.58 -5.58
C ILE A 227 -13.16 1.34 -5.63
N GLY A 228 -13.60 0.33 -4.87
CA GLY A 228 -15.00 -0.04 -4.74
C GLY A 228 -15.69 0.63 -3.56
N PRO A 229 -16.88 0.14 -3.15
CA PRO A 229 -17.62 0.68 -2.01
C PRO A 229 -16.89 0.55 -0.67
N GLU A 230 -15.80 -0.24 -0.62
CA GLU A 230 -14.96 -0.38 0.57
C GLU A 230 -14.42 0.98 1.01
N GLU A 231 -14.37 1.18 2.34
CA GLU A 231 -14.02 2.48 2.92
C GLU A 231 -12.59 2.91 2.55
N GLU A 232 -11.61 2.02 2.71
CA GLU A 232 -10.20 2.35 2.54
C GLU A 232 -9.54 1.76 1.28
N GLY A 233 -10.36 1.15 0.41
CA GLY A 233 -9.93 0.52 -0.85
C GLY A 233 -10.00 -1.02 -0.83
N SER A 234 -10.11 -1.63 -2.01
CA SER A 234 -10.23 -3.09 -2.12
C SER A 234 -8.93 -3.82 -1.76
N ILE A 235 -9.04 -5.11 -1.42
CA ILE A 235 -7.85 -5.95 -1.21
C ILE A 235 -6.99 -6.04 -2.49
N CYS A 236 -7.59 -5.95 -3.68
CA CYS A 236 -6.89 -5.96 -4.96
C CYS A 236 -5.98 -4.73 -5.15
N LEU A 237 -6.38 -3.58 -4.60
CA LEU A 237 -5.51 -2.39 -4.54
C LEU A 237 -4.27 -2.70 -3.70
N VAL A 238 -4.44 -3.32 -2.53
CA VAL A 238 -3.35 -3.61 -1.60
C VAL A 238 -2.42 -4.70 -2.16
N THR A 239 -2.97 -5.78 -2.72
CA THR A 239 -2.17 -6.85 -3.35
C THR A 239 -1.41 -6.34 -4.57
N LEU A 240 -1.99 -5.43 -5.36
CA LEU A 240 -1.28 -4.75 -6.45
C LEU A 240 -0.03 -4.03 -5.94
N LEU A 241 -0.15 -3.27 -4.86
CA LEU A 241 0.96 -2.45 -4.34
C LEU A 241 2.02 -3.30 -3.60
N ILE A 242 1.64 -4.42 -2.97
CA ILE A 242 2.58 -5.31 -2.25
C ILE A 242 3.26 -6.32 -3.19
N THR A 243 2.55 -6.80 -4.21
CA THR A 243 3.00 -7.95 -5.04
C THR A 243 3.11 -7.64 -6.53
N GLY A 244 2.69 -6.46 -6.96
CA GLY A 244 2.59 -6.08 -8.37
C GLY A 244 1.45 -6.76 -9.13
N ARG A 245 0.53 -7.46 -8.45
CA ARG A 245 -0.63 -8.16 -9.05
C ARG A 245 -1.90 -7.86 -8.26
N ALA A 246 -2.96 -7.42 -8.93
CA ALA A 246 -4.22 -7.03 -8.30
C ALA A 246 -5.15 -8.22 -8.01
N THR A 247 -4.60 -9.30 -7.44
CA THR A 247 -5.35 -10.53 -7.17
C THR A 247 -6.24 -10.39 -5.93
N PRO A 248 -7.48 -10.91 -5.96
CA PRO A 248 -8.32 -11.04 -4.76
C PRO A 248 -7.91 -12.24 -3.90
N TYR A 249 -7.13 -13.18 -4.45
CA TYR A 249 -6.84 -14.46 -3.83
C TYR A 249 -5.56 -14.39 -3.00
N LEU A 250 -5.68 -14.68 -1.69
CA LEU A 250 -4.60 -14.51 -0.73
C LEU A 250 -3.83 -15.81 -0.45
N HIS A 251 -4.29 -16.94 -0.98
CA HIS A 251 -3.62 -18.23 -0.89
C HIS A 251 -2.27 -18.25 -1.64
N ASN A 252 -1.46 -19.28 -1.37
CA ASN A 252 -0.18 -19.45 -2.04
C ASN A 252 -0.37 -20.01 -3.45
N GLY A 253 0.30 -19.42 -4.45
CA GLY A 253 0.44 -20.01 -5.78
C GLY A 253 -0.84 -19.98 -6.59
N VAL A 254 -1.01 -20.98 -7.45
CA VAL A 254 -2.20 -21.12 -8.30
C VAL A 254 -3.01 -22.28 -7.75
N VAL A 255 -4.30 -22.04 -7.51
CA VAL A 255 -5.27 -23.07 -7.12
C VAL A 255 -6.23 -23.25 -8.28
N TYR A 256 -6.53 -24.51 -8.62
CA TYR A 256 -7.48 -24.83 -9.68
C TYR A 256 -8.80 -25.19 -9.04
N VAL A 257 -9.83 -24.38 -9.31
CA VAL A 257 -11.18 -24.57 -8.76
C VAL A 257 -12.11 -24.96 -9.90
N GLY A 258 -12.76 -26.11 -9.76
CA GLY A 258 -13.78 -26.61 -10.66
C GLY A 258 -14.63 -27.64 -9.92
N ASP A 259 -15.85 -27.86 -10.39
CA ASP A 259 -16.71 -28.94 -9.93
C ASP A 259 -16.79 -30.03 -11.02
N GLU A 260 -17.64 -31.04 -10.84
CA GLU A 260 -17.80 -32.13 -11.82
C GLU A 260 -18.38 -31.65 -13.16
N ASP A 261 -19.07 -30.50 -13.17
CA ASP A 261 -19.81 -29.95 -14.30
C ASP A 261 -19.07 -28.80 -15.04
N HIS A 262 -18.05 -28.20 -14.42
CA HIS A 262 -17.30 -27.05 -14.93
C HIS A 262 -15.80 -27.31 -15.00
N TYR A 263 -15.17 -26.87 -16.09
CA TYR A 263 -13.72 -26.93 -16.24
C TYR A 263 -13.01 -26.21 -15.09
N ALA A 264 -11.96 -26.85 -14.56
CA ALA A 264 -11.13 -26.26 -13.53
C ALA A 264 -10.51 -24.93 -14.00
N THR A 265 -10.87 -23.85 -13.31
CA THR A 265 -10.41 -22.50 -13.59
C THR A 265 -9.25 -22.16 -12.66
N ALA A 266 -8.19 -21.57 -13.21
CA ALA A 266 -6.99 -21.25 -12.45
C ALA A 266 -7.15 -19.93 -11.68
N GLN A 267 -7.19 -19.99 -10.36
CA GLN A 267 -7.14 -18.85 -9.46
C GLN A 267 -5.70 -18.53 -9.10
N PHE A 268 -5.24 -17.33 -9.49
CA PHE A 268 -3.86 -16.89 -9.28
C PHE A 268 -3.74 -16.13 -7.98
N GLY A 269 -3.35 -16.81 -6.91
CA GLY A 269 -3.01 -16.19 -5.63
C GLY A 269 -1.62 -15.56 -5.63
N ILE A 270 -0.97 -15.60 -4.46
CA ILE A 270 0.30 -14.93 -4.22
C ILE A 270 1.44 -15.80 -4.74
N LEU A 271 2.12 -15.37 -5.79
CA LEU A 271 3.07 -16.21 -6.55
C LEU A 271 4.47 -16.30 -5.93
N ALA A 272 4.87 -15.30 -5.14
CA ALA A 272 6.16 -15.24 -4.48
C ALA A 272 6.02 -14.57 -3.11
N ARG A 273 6.99 -14.81 -2.22
CA ARG A 273 7.07 -14.13 -0.93
C ARG A 273 7.55 -12.70 -1.15
N SER A 274 6.82 -11.72 -0.61
CA SER A 274 7.20 -10.30 -0.61
C SER A 274 8.01 -9.93 0.63
N GLU A 275 8.67 -8.76 0.58
CA GLU A 275 9.37 -8.21 1.75
C GLU A 275 8.42 -7.65 2.81
N ILE A 276 7.26 -7.16 2.38
CA ILE A 276 6.16 -6.72 3.23
C ILE A 276 5.07 -7.78 3.17
N GLY A 277 4.56 -8.17 4.33
CA GLY A 277 3.50 -9.15 4.47
C GLY A 277 2.11 -8.52 4.45
N LEU A 278 1.10 -9.38 4.48
CA LEU A 278 -0.30 -8.98 4.63
C LEU A 278 -0.98 -9.93 5.63
N LEU A 279 -1.54 -9.37 6.70
CA LEU A 279 -2.44 -10.07 7.61
C LEU A 279 -3.85 -9.54 7.43
N VAL A 280 -4.83 -10.43 7.46
CA VAL A 280 -6.22 -10.09 7.18
C VAL A 280 -7.09 -10.79 8.19
N GLN A 281 -7.89 -10.02 8.91
CA GLN A 281 -8.98 -10.52 9.74
C GLN A 281 -10.29 -10.10 9.08
N MET A 282 -11.04 -11.10 8.62
CA MET A 282 -12.39 -10.94 8.11
C MET A 282 -13.38 -11.55 9.09
N ASP A 283 -14.63 -11.10 9.01
CA ASP A 283 -15.71 -11.67 9.80
C ASP A 283 -16.10 -13.06 9.26
N THR A 284 -16.66 -13.90 10.12
CA THR A 284 -16.81 -15.35 9.93
C THR A 284 -17.60 -15.77 8.68
N ILE A 285 -18.39 -14.88 8.08
CA ILE A 285 -19.20 -15.19 6.89
C ILE A 285 -18.33 -15.34 5.62
N ASP A 286 -17.16 -14.67 5.59
CA ASP A 286 -16.19 -14.76 4.48
C ASP A 286 -15.04 -15.74 4.75
N ALA A 287 -15.00 -16.34 5.94
CA ALA A 287 -13.95 -17.25 6.39
C ALA A 287 -14.05 -18.66 5.78
N ASP A 288 -15.24 -19.03 5.28
CA ASP A 288 -15.49 -20.33 4.64
C ASP A 288 -14.92 -20.41 3.21
N ASN A 289 -14.44 -19.29 2.67
CA ASN A 289 -13.73 -19.26 1.40
C ASN A 289 -12.21 -19.26 1.66
N GLU A 290 -11.58 -20.44 1.52
CA GLU A 290 -10.12 -20.61 1.68
C GLU A 290 -9.31 -19.61 0.86
N CYS A 291 -9.88 -19.11 -0.24
CA CYS A 291 -9.24 -18.13 -1.13
C CYS A 291 -8.99 -16.77 -0.46
N ASN A 292 -9.75 -16.44 0.60
CA ASN A 292 -9.64 -15.20 1.36
C ASN A 292 -8.65 -15.30 2.54
N ILE A 293 -8.08 -16.48 2.80
CA ILE A 293 -7.15 -16.69 3.91
C ILE A 293 -5.71 -16.41 3.42
N PRO A 294 -4.98 -15.47 4.04
CA PRO A 294 -3.59 -15.24 3.66
C PRO A 294 -2.72 -16.49 3.82
N GLY A 295 -2.09 -16.90 2.73
CA GLY A 295 -1.09 -17.96 2.71
C GLY A 295 0.23 -17.55 3.36
N SER A 296 1.13 -18.52 3.55
CA SER A 296 2.45 -18.28 4.16
C SER A 296 3.30 -17.23 3.42
N ARG A 297 3.12 -17.03 2.11
CA ARG A 297 3.84 -16.00 1.33
C ARG A 297 3.50 -14.57 1.77
N LEU A 298 2.34 -14.37 2.40
CA LEU A 298 1.93 -13.09 3.01
C LEU A 298 2.14 -13.07 4.52
N LYS A 299 1.88 -14.19 5.22
CA LYS A 299 2.02 -14.26 6.69
C LYS A 299 3.48 -14.30 7.15
N THR A 300 4.40 -14.80 6.32
CA THR A 300 5.85 -14.88 6.62
C THR A 300 6.66 -14.08 5.59
N PRO A 301 6.58 -12.74 5.60
CA PRO A 301 7.42 -11.91 4.73
C PRO A 301 8.91 -12.04 5.06
N SER A 302 9.79 -11.52 4.20
CA SER A 302 11.24 -11.56 4.48
C SER A 302 11.68 -10.61 5.60
N LEU A 303 10.90 -9.55 5.85
CA LEU A 303 11.10 -8.57 6.91
C LEU A 303 9.84 -8.51 7.79
N PRO A 304 9.96 -8.26 9.10
CA PRO A 304 8.83 -8.28 10.03
C PRO A 304 7.99 -7.00 9.95
N VAL A 305 7.47 -6.71 8.76
CA VAL A 305 6.58 -5.59 8.45
C VAL A 305 5.37 -6.16 7.71
N TRP A 306 4.17 -5.87 8.20
CA TRP A 306 2.91 -6.30 7.62
C TRP A 306 2.02 -5.11 7.39
N VAL A 307 1.43 -5.04 6.20
CA VAL A 307 0.13 -4.37 6.07
C VAL A 307 -0.90 -5.26 6.73
N VAL A 308 -1.84 -4.68 7.46
CA VAL A 308 -2.89 -5.43 8.11
C VAL A 308 -4.25 -4.87 7.73
N SER A 309 -5.25 -5.74 7.63
CA SER A 309 -6.64 -5.37 7.37
C SER A 309 -7.55 -5.97 8.43
N THR A 310 -8.33 -5.12 9.07
CA THR A 310 -9.24 -5.47 10.16
C THR A 310 -10.60 -4.85 9.88
N CYS A 311 -11.61 -5.67 9.57
CA CYS A 311 -12.96 -5.21 9.20
C CYS A 311 -12.95 -4.08 8.13
N GLY A 312 -12.09 -4.19 7.12
CA GLY A 312 -12.00 -3.20 6.03
C GLY A 312 -11.12 -1.97 6.32
N HIS A 313 -10.57 -1.84 7.53
CA HIS A 313 -9.60 -0.79 7.87
C HIS A 313 -8.17 -1.30 7.77
N TYR A 314 -7.28 -0.47 7.22
CA TYR A 314 -5.87 -0.81 7.05
C TYR A 314 -4.97 -0.14 8.09
N GLY A 315 -3.95 -0.88 8.50
CA GLY A 315 -2.86 -0.41 9.33
C GLY A 315 -1.55 -1.10 9.00
N VAL A 316 -0.46 -0.69 9.65
CA VAL A 316 0.84 -1.35 9.58
C VAL A 316 1.15 -1.96 10.93
N MET A 317 1.60 -3.21 10.93
CA MET A 317 2.14 -3.88 12.09
C MET A 317 3.59 -4.24 11.83
N TYR A 318 4.50 -4.00 12.77
CA TYR A 318 5.91 -4.30 12.57
C TYR A 318 6.67 -4.60 13.86
N ASN A 319 7.84 -5.23 13.70
CA ASN A 319 8.86 -5.41 14.72
C ASN A 319 10.19 -4.85 14.20
N THR A 320 11.09 -4.41 15.08
CA THR A 320 12.40 -3.85 14.71
C THR A 320 13.51 -4.91 14.56
N ASN A 321 13.32 -6.11 15.09
CA ASN A 321 14.22 -7.25 14.97
C ASN A 321 14.02 -7.97 13.64
N ARG A 322 14.94 -7.75 12.69
CA ARG A 322 14.98 -8.40 11.37
C ARG A 322 14.83 -9.92 11.44
N GLU A 323 15.40 -10.55 12.46
CA GLU A 323 15.46 -12.00 12.61
C GLU A 323 14.19 -12.61 13.19
N LEU A 324 13.16 -11.80 13.49
CA LEU A 324 11.92 -12.29 14.12
C LEU A 324 11.37 -13.53 13.42
N LEU A 325 11.26 -13.50 12.09
CA LEU A 325 10.66 -14.56 11.27
C LEU A 325 11.64 -15.65 10.82
N HIS A 326 12.94 -15.47 11.08
CA HIS A 326 14.01 -16.40 10.68
C HIS A 326 14.55 -17.19 11.88
N ASN A 327 14.29 -16.71 13.11
CA ASN A 327 14.74 -17.32 14.35
C ASN A 327 13.55 -17.72 15.23
N TYR A 328 13.30 -19.02 15.36
CA TYR A 328 12.21 -19.56 16.17
C TYR A 328 12.26 -19.13 17.64
N HIS A 329 13.44 -18.80 18.19
CA HIS A 329 13.55 -18.26 19.55
C HIS A 329 13.03 -16.83 19.64
N ALA A 330 13.25 -16.01 18.61
CA ALA A 330 12.74 -14.64 18.55
C ALA A 330 11.22 -14.61 18.44
N GLU A 331 10.62 -15.61 17.77
CA GLU A 331 9.17 -15.77 17.63
C GLU A 331 8.48 -16.32 18.91
N ARG A 332 9.21 -16.59 20.00
CA ARG A 332 8.63 -17.05 21.29
C ARG A 332 7.96 -15.95 22.09
N ARG A 333 8.60 -14.78 22.17
CA ARG A 333 8.06 -13.60 22.86
C ARG A 333 8.68 -12.35 22.27
N PHE A 334 7.86 -11.46 21.73
CA PHE A 334 8.32 -10.28 20.99
C PHE A 334 7.27 -9.17 21.01
N ASP A 335 7.70 -7.94 20.76
CA ASP A 335 6.81 -6.79 20.72
C ASP A 335 6.38 -6.48 19.29
N LEU A 336 5.15 -6.06 19.09
CA LEU A 336 4.67 -5.50 17.83
C LEU A 336 4.20 -4.07 18.06
N THR A 337 4.49 -3.21 17.09
CA THR A 337 3.91 -1.87 17.01
C THR A 337 2.87 -1.88 15.91
N TYR A 338 1.66 -1.42 16.21
CA TYR A 338 0.58 -1.20 15.25
C TYR A 338 0.37 0.30 15.04
N LEU A 339 0.25 0.72 13.78
CA LEU A 339 0.08 2.10 13.35
C LEU A 339 -1.02 2.19 12.29
N THR A 340 -1.77 3.30 12.29
CA THR A 340 -2.68 3.63 11.19
C THR A 340 -2.35 5.01 10.65
N CYS A 341 -2.53 5.24 9.35
CA CYS A 341 -2.43 6.57 8.75
C CYS A 341 -3.52 7.55 9.27
N GLY A 342 -4.43 7.08 10.14
CA GLY A 342 -5.37 7.90 10.89
C GLY A 342 -4.81 8.51 12.18
N GLY A 343 -3.60 8.13 12.60
CA GLY A 343 -2.97 8.60 13.84
C GLY A 343 -3.02 7.63 15.01
N ASN A 344 -3.73 6.50 14.90
CA ASN A 344 -3.77 5.52 15.98
C ASN A 344 -2.47 4.73 16.03
N GLN A 345 -1.91 4.60 17.23
CA GLN A 345 -0.74 3.79 17.53
C GLN A 345 -0.98 2.96 18.79
N CYS A 346 -0.49 1.73 18.80
CA CYS A 346 -0.38 0.93 20.00
C CYS A 346 0.79 -0.03 19.93
N GLN A 347 1.29 -0.43 21.10
CA GLN A 347 2.33 -1.44 21.26
C GLN A 347 1.77 -2.62 22.04
N LEU A 348 2.20 -3.82 21.70
CA LEU A 348 1.75 -5.05 22.33
C LEU A 348 2.88 -6.07 22.35
N THR A 349 2.92 -6.90 23.39
CA THR A 349 3.78 -8.09 23.40
C THR A 349 2.95 -9.31 22.99
N VAL A 350 3.50 -10.11 22.08
CA VAL A 350 3.00 -11.41 21.68
C VAL A 350 3.84 -12.48 22.38
N ASP A 351 3.20 -13.42 23.07
CA ASP A 351 3.84 -14.56 23.71
C ASP A 351 3.24 -15.87 23.21
N THR A 352 4.06 -16.69 22.56
CA THR A 352 3.68 -17.97 21.96
C THR A 352 4.16 -19.17 22.78
N ARG A 353 4.75 -18.95 23.96
CA ARG A 353 5.33 -20.02 24.80
C ARG A 353 4.29 -20.86 25.52
N GLN A 354 3.13 -20.27 25.78
CA GLN A 354 2.05 -20.96 26.48
C GLN A 354 1.10 -21.58 25.46
N SER A 355 1.27 -22.88 25.17
CA SER A 355 0.16 -23.66 24.62
C SER A 355 -0.90 -23.77 25.71
N SER A 356 -1.77 -22.77 25.76
CA SER A 356 -2.98 -22.88 26.57
C SER A 356 -3.85 -23.91 25.87
N GLY A 357 -3.87 -25.14 26.38
CA GLY A 357 -4.73 -26.19 25.84
C GLY A 357 -6.17 -25.66 25.76
N THR A 358 -6.73 -25.68 24.55
CA THR A 358 -8.16 -25.49 24.27
C THR A 358 -8.72 -24.12 24.67
N TYR A 359 -8.62 -23.15 23.78
CA TYR A 359 -9.75 -22.27 23.46
C TYR A 359 -9.68 -21.93 21.97
N MET A 360 -10.23 -22.83 21.13
CA MET A 360 -10.93 -22.28 19.97
C MET A 360 -11.99 -21.37 20.56
N ILE A 361 -11.90 -20.07 20.31
CA ILE A 361 -12.91 -19.11 20.73
C ILE A 361 -14.20 -19.57 20.07
N HIS A 362 -15.03 -20.30 20.83
CA HIS A 362 -16.40 -20.53 20.46
C HIS A 362 -17.03 -19.16 20.32
N SER A 363 -17.62 -18.95 19.15
CA SER A 363 -18.25 -17.73 18.68
C SER A 363 -19.51 -17.40 19.47
N GLU A 364 -19.37 -17.06 20.74
CA GLU A 364 -20.47 -16.59 21.57
C GLU A 364 -20.13 -15.20 22.10
N GLU A 365 -20.76 -14.20 21.46
CA GLU A 365 -21.02 -12.85 21.99
C GLU A 365 -19.85 -12.13 22.67
N THR A 366 -18.67 -12.09 22.04
CA THR A 366 -17.65 -11.11 22.44
C THR A 366 -17.99 -9.78 21.80
N THR A 367 -18.21 -8.76 22.62
CA THR A 367 -18.30 -7.36 22.19
C THR A 367 -17.19 -7.06 21.17
N VAL A 368 -17.56 -6.71 19.94
CA VAL A 368 -16.63 -6.43 18.83
C VAL A 368 -15.89 -5.14 19.15
N THR A 369 -14.81 -5.23 19.91
CA THR A 369 -13.93 -4.09 20.17
C THR A 369 -12.79 -4.09 19.14
N PRO A 370 -12.28 -2.91 18.73
CA PRO A 370 -11.12 -2.82 17.84
C PRO A 370 -9.91 -3.60 18.35
N ILE A 371 -9.74 -3.66 19.67
CA ILE A 371 -8.69 -4.43 20.37
C ILE A 371 -8.86 -5.93 20.08
N ALA A 372 -10.05 -6.49 20.30
CA ALA A 372 -10.31 -7.91 20.05
C ALA A 372 -10.08 -8.29 18.58
N ASN A 373 -10.37 -7.40 17.64
CA ASN A 373 -10.13 -7.68 16.22
C ASN A 373 -8.63 -7.70 15.88
N ILE A 374 -7.81 -6.83 16.51
CA ILE A 374 -6.35 -6.88 16.37
C ILE A 374 -5.78 -8.16 17.00
N GLU A 375 -6.34 -8.63 18.13
CA GLU A 375 -5.92 -9.89 18.74
C GLU A 375 -6.21 -11.08 17.82
N LYS A 376 -7.44 -11.17 17.29
CA LYS A 376 -7.83 -12.18 16.30
C LYS A 376 -6.94 -12.14 15.06
N LEU A 377 -6.62 -10.93 14.57
CA LEU A 377 -5.71 -10.72 13.45
C LEU A 377 -4.32 -11.32 13.72
N ILE A 378 -3.72 -11.04 14.88
CA ILE A 378 -2.41 -11.60 15.28
C ILE A 378 -2.50 -13.13 15.36
N GLN A 379 -3.60 -13.64 15.91
CA GLN A 379 -3.86 -15.08 16.03
C GLN A 379 -4.05 -15.78 14.67
N THR A 380 -4.38 -15.05 13.59
CA THR A 380 -4.35 -15.66 12.24
C THR A 380 -2.96 -16.13 11.83
N LYS A 381 -1.90 -15.56 12.41
CA LYS A 381 -0.50 -15.95 12.19
C LYS A 381 0.07 -16.77 13.34
N TRP A 382 -0.25 -16.41 14.59
CA TRP A 382 0.20 -17.10 15.79
C TRP A 382 -1.02 -17.58 16.61
N PRO A 383 -1.61 -18.74 16.26
CA PRO A 383 -2.93 -19.17 16.79
C PRO A 383 -3.04 -19.20 18.31
N ASP A 384 -1.98 -19.60 19.00
CA ASP A 384 -1.96 -19.75 20.46
C ASP A 384 -1.33 -18.55 21.18
N ALA A 385 -1.16 -17.42 20.50
CA ALA A 385 -0.52 -16.25 21.09
C ALA A 385 -1.37 -15.61 22.19
N GLN A 386 -0.75 -15.38 23.34
CA GLN A 386 -1.24 -14.45 24.35
C GLN A 386 -0.73 -13.04 24.05
N ILE A 387 -1.63 -12.07 24.14
CA ILE A 387 -1.35 -10.68 23.76
C ILE A 387 -1.49 -9.80 25.00
N SER A 388 -0.45 -9.04 25.30
CA SER A 388 -0.46 -8.04 26.37
C SER A 388 -0.24 -6.66 25.80
N TRP A 389 -1.23 -5.79 25.97
CA TRP A 389 -1.20 -4.42 25.47
C TRP A 389 -0.38 -3.51 26.37
N HIS A 390 0.49 -2.70 25.76
CA HIS A 390 1.19 -1.62 26.42
C HIS A 390 0.47 -0.32 26.11
N GLY A 391 0.14 0.43 27.16
CA GLY A 391 -0.59 1.68 27.02
C GLY A 391 0.17 2.68 26.14
N SER A 392 -0.47 3.17 25.09
CA SER A 392 -0.25 4.53 24.59
C SER A 392 -1.58 5.24 24.73
N SER A 393 -1.75 5.90 25.87
CA SER A 393 -2.82 6.86 26.12
C SER A 393 -2.73 8.00 25.11
N GLY A 394 -3.82 8.26 24.38
CA GLY A 394 -3.98 9.44 23.56
C GLY A 394 -5.44 9.59 23.13
N ASN A 395 -6.17 10.43 23.86
CA ASN A 395 -7.47 10.98 23.45
C ASN A 395 -7.35 11.80 22.15
#